data_AF-A0A1W9P4V0-F1
#
_entry.id   AF-A0A1W9P4V0-F1
#
_cell.length_a   1.000
_cell.length_b   1.000
_cell.length_c   1.000
_cell.angle_alpha   90.00
_cell.angle_beta   90.00
_cell.angle_gamma   90.00
#
_symmetry.space_group_name_H-M   'P 1'
#
loop_
_entity.id
_entity.type
_entity.pdbx_description
1 polymer ?
#
loop_
_entity_poly.entity_id
_entity_poly.type
_entity_poly.pdbx_seq_one_letter_code
_entity_poly.pdbx_strand_id
1 'polypeptide(L)'
;MLKSILKKILFYPPITRRLVKWLLILHNNSYHLCSMLSTALEPDGLHPKHRLMKYHDWFLSHIDREWTVLDVGCGNGALTYDLAGKAKRVIGIDINSNNITGF
;
A
#
# COMPACT_ATOMS: atom_id res chain seq x y z
N MET A 1 -14.05 6.44 42.38
CA MET A 1 -13.40 5.10 42.51
C MET A 1 -13.52 4.24 41.26
N LEU A 2 -14.73 4.00 40.72
CA LEU A 2 -14.95 3.08 39.59
C LEU A 2 -14.09 3.38 38.34
N LYS A 3 -14.00 4.65 37.92
CA LYS A 3 -13.15 5.07 36.79
C LYS A 3 -11.65 4.81 36.99
N SER A 4 -11.16 4.83 38.23
CA SER A 4 -9.74 4.59 38.56
C SER A 4 -9.41 3.09 38.47
N ILE A 5 -10.34 2.24 38.93
CA ILE A 5 -10.23 0.78 38.83
C ILE A 5 -10.31 0.34 37.36
N LEU A 6 -11.26 0.89 36.59
CA LEU A 6 -11.36 0.65 35.14
C LEU A 6 -10.09 1.04 34.40
N LYS A 7 -9.49 2.19 34.70
CA LYS A 7 -8.20 2.58 34.11
C LYS A 7 -7.11 1.56 34.44
N LYS A 8 -6.98 1.13 35.70
CA LYS A 8 -5.96 0.14 36.09
C LYS A 8 -6.10 -1.20 35.35
N ILE A 9 -7.34 -1.65 35.12
CA ILE A 9 -7.62 -2.87 34.35
C ILE A 9 -7.34 -2.66 32.85
N LEU A 10 -7.79 -1.53 32.29
CA LEU A 10 -7.60 -1.20 30.89
C LEU A 10 -6.12 -1.04 30.51
N PHE A 11 -5.32 -0.48 31.41
CA PHE A 11 -3.87 -0.28 31.23
C PHE A 11 -3.03 -1.47 31.72
N TYR A 12 -3.65 -2.58 32.13
CA TYR A 12 -2.93 -3.79 32.49
C TYR A 12 -2.27 -4.41 31.23
N PRO A 13 -0.92 -4.58 31.20
CA PRO A 13 -0.18 -4.86 29.96
C PRO A 13 -0.72 -5.97 29.03
N PRO A 14 -1.17 -7.15 29.52
CA PRO A 14 -1.70 -8.18 28.62
C PRO A 14 -3.08 -7.83 28.06
N ILE A 15 -3.92 -7.10 28.82
CA ILE A 15 -5.22 -6.62 28.35
C ILE A 15 -5.02 -5.53 27.31
N THR A 16 -4.18 -4.53 27.61
CA THR A 16 -3.82 -3.46 26.67
C THR A 16 -3.27 -4.04 25.37
N ARG A 17 -2.36 -5.01 25.44
CA ARG A 17 -1.77 -5.66 24.25
C ARG A 17 -2.83 -6.33 23.38
N ARG A 18 -3.77 -7.07 23.98
CA ARG A 18 -4.88 -7.70 23.25
C ARG A 18 -5.79 -6.66 22.60
N LEU A 19 -6.12 -5.61 23.34
CA LEU A 19 -6.95 -4.52 22.84
C LEU A 19 -6.27 -3.80 21.68
N VAL A 20 -4.99 -3.46 21.79
CA VAL A 20 -4.21 -2.85 20.70
C VAL A 20 -4.19 -3.76 19.47
N LYS A 21 -3.91 -5.06 19.64
CA LYS A 21 -3.92 -6.00 18.51
C LYS A 21 -5.29 -6.01 17.82
N TRP A 22 -6.38 -6.02 18.58
CA TRP A 22 -7.73 -6.00 18.02
C TRP A 22 -8.05 -4.68 17.31
N LEU A 23 -7.68 -3.54 17.89
CA LEU A 23 -7.84 -2.23 17.27
C LEU A 23 -7.02 -2.09 15.98
N LEU A 24 -5.82 -2.66 15.92
CA LEU A 24 -5.00 -2.70 14.72
C LEU A 24 -5.63 -3.57 13.62
N ILE A 25 -6.20 -4.72 13.99
CA ILE A 25 -6.95 -5.56 13.03
C ILE A 25 -8.14 -4.77 12.48
N LEU A 26 -8.93 -4.12 13.35
CA LEU A 26 -10.05 -3.29 12.93
C LEU A 26 -9.59 -2.14 12.02
N HIS A 27 -8.51 -1.45 12.40
CA HIS A 27 -7.92 -0.37 11.60
C HIS A 27 -7.53 -0.84 10.21
N ASN A 28 -6.83 -1.97 10.10
CA ASN A 28 -6.44 -2.53 8.80
C ASN A 28 -7.65 -2.88 7.94
N ASN A 29 -8.67 -3.52 8.52
CA ASN A 29 -9.90 -3.85 7.78
C ASN A 29 -10.64 -2.59 7.31
N SER A 30 -10.80 -1.60 8.18
CA SER A 30 -11.40 -0.31 7.82
C SER A 30 -10.61 0.39 6.72
N TYR A 31 -9.28 0.36 6.79
CA TYR A 31 -8.40 0.92 5.77
C TYR A 31 -8.60 0.24 4.41
N HIS A 32 -8.62 -1.10 4.38
CA HIS A 32 -8.87 -1.85 3.13
C HIS A 32 -10.25 -1.55 2.53
N LEU A 33 -11.30 -1.49 3.36
CA LEU A 33 -12.63 -1.15 2.90
C LEU A 33 -12.69 0.27 2.33
N CYS A 34 -12.12 1.25 3.03
CA CYS A 34 -12.03 2.62 2.54
C CYS A 34 -11.25 2.69 1.21
N SER A 35 -10.14 1.95 1.08
CA SER A 35 -9.35 1.89 -0.14
C SER A 35 -10.17 1.32 -1.32
N MET A 36 -10.87 0.20 -1.11
CA MET A 36 -11.75 -0.40 -2.13
C MET A 36 -12.88 0.53 -2.55
N LEU A 37 -13.60 1.12 -1.58
CA LEU A 37 -14.69 2.05 -1.85
C LEU A 37 -14.19 3.29 -2.58
N SER A 38 -13.00 3.80 -2.22
CA SER A 38 -12.43 4.96 -2.89
C SER A 38 -12.07 4.66 -4.35
N THR A 39 -11.57 3.46 -4.65
CA THR A 39 -11.37 2.99 -6.04
C THR A 39 -12.69 2.94 -6.82
N ALA A 40 -13.78 2.48 -6.19
CA ALA A 40 -15.10 2.43 -6.84
C ALA A 40 -15.70 3.82 -7.11
N LEU A 41 -15.21 4.87 -6.45
CA LEU A 41 -15.61 6.25 -6.70
C LEU A 41 -14.80 6.91 -7.83
N GLU A 42 -13.69 6.32 -8.27
CA GLU A 42 -12.90 6.87 -9.37
C GLU A 42 -13.51 6.42 -10.73
N PRO A 43 -13.61 7.34 -11.71
CA PRO A 43 -14.25 7.04 -13.00
C PRO A 43 -13.60 5.89 -13.80
N ASP A 44 -12.31 5.67 -13.59
CA ASP A 44 -11.48 4.68 -14.28
C ASP A 44 -11.27 3.39 -13.46
N GLY A 45 -11.84 3.30 -12.26
CA GLY A 45 -11.65 2.18 -11.35
C GLY A 45 -10.21 2.02 -10.86
N LEU A 46 -9.36 3.05 -11.01
CA LEU A 46 -8.02 3.06 -10.47
C LEU A 46 -8.01 3.60 -9.04
N HIS A 47 -7.05 3.17 -8.22
CA HIS A 47 -6.95 3.68 -6.86
C HIS A 47 -6.67 5.20 -6.89
N PRO A 48 -7.36 6.06 -6.11
CA PRO A 48 -7.24 7.52 -6.18
C PRO A 48 -5.81 8.07 -6.04
N LYS A 49 -4.93 7.28 -5.40
CA LYS A 49 -3.49 7.57 -5.31
C LYS A 49 -2.83 7.86 -6.67
N HIS A 50 -3.29 7.21 -7.76
CA HIS A 50 -2.72 7.42 -9.08
C HIS A 50 -2.96 8.87 -9.54
N ARG A 51 -4.21 9.35 -9.43
CA ARG A 51 -4.58 10.73 -9.77
C ARG A 51 -3.99 11.76 -8.80
N LEU A 52 -3.98 11.46 -7.49
CA LEU A 52 -3.54 12.40 -6.46
C LEU A 52 -2.01 12.55 -6.39
N MET A 53 -1.27 11.44 -6.44
CA MET A 53 0.18 11.47 -6.28
C MET A 53 0.92 11.66 -7.61
N LYS A 54 0.31 11.25 -8.74
CA LYS A 54 0.94 11.28 -10.07
C LYS A 54 2.36 10.69 -10.08
N TYR A 55 2.55 9.63 -9.29
CA TYR A 55 3.89 9.07 -9.08
C TYR A 55 4.46 8.46 -10.37
N HIS A 56 3.61 7.86 -11.22
CA HIS A 56 3.99 7.40 -12.56
C HIS A 56 4.65 8.52 -13.37
N ASP A 57 4.01 9.68 -13.46
CA ASP A 57 4.55 10.83 -14.19
C ASP A 57 5.89 11.30 -13.61
N TRP A 58 6.00 11.33 -12.28
CA TRP A 58 7.23 11.71 -11.60
C TRP A 58 8.38 10.76 -11.95
N PHE A 59 8.19 9.45 -11.83
CA PHE A 59 9.25 8.49 -12.17
C PHE A 59 9.60 8.55 -13.65
N LEU A 60 8.60 8.60 -14.52
CA LEU A 60 8.79 8.66 -15.97
C LEU A 60 9.52 9.92 -16.44
N SER A 61 9.46 11.02 -15.68
CA SER A 61 10.18 12.27 -15.99
C SER A 61 11.59 12.33 -15.40
N HIS A 62 11.93 11.46 -14.45
CA HIS A 62 13.20 11.51 -13.70
C HIS A 62 14.08 10.27 -13.88
N ILE A 63 13.68 9.34 -14.76
CA ILE A 63 14.46 8.15 -15.13
C ILE A 63 15.31 8.45 -16.36
N ASP A 64 16.59 8.09 -16.29
CA ASP A 64 17.52 8.17 -17.42
C ASP A 64 17.50 6.88 -18.26
N ARG A 65 17.78 7.02 -19.56
CA ARG A 65 17.78 5.90 -20.51
C ARG A 65 18.86 4.86 -20.26
N GLU A 66 19.98 5.22 -19.64
CA GLU A 66 21.09 4.30 -19.38
C GLU A 66 20.95 3.53 -18.06
N TRP A 67 19.95 3.85 -17.24
CA TRP A 67 19.81 3.27 -15.92
C TRP A 67 19.31 1.82 -15.93
N THR A 68 19.81 1.05 -14.97
CA THR A 68 19.19 -0.22 -14.55
C THR A 68 18.37 0.03 -13.29
N VAL A 69 17.09 -0.32 -13.32
CA VAL A 69 16.11 0.02 -12.28
C VAL A 69 15.61 -1.27 -11.61
N LEU A 70 15.49 -1.24 -10.28
CA LEU A 70 14.82 -2.27 -9.49
C LEU A 70 13.56 -1.66 -8.86
N ASP A 71 12.40 -2.18 -9.24
CA ASP A 71 11.10 -1.79 -8.72
C ASP A 71 10.66 -2.79 -7.64
N VAL A 72 10.74 -2.37 -6.37
CA VAL A 72 10.49 -3.22 -5.20
C VAL A 72 9.06 -3.03 -4.71
N GLY A 73 8.30 -4.12 -4.65
CA GLY A 73 6.86 -4.04 -4.40
C GLY A 73 6.13 -3.53 -5.64
N CYS A 74 6.48 -4.08 -6.81
CA CYS A 74 6.00 -3.60 -8.10
C CYS A 74 4.48 -3.80 -8.31
N GLY A 75 3.80 -4.51 -7.42
CA GLY A 75 2.38 -4.83 -7.56
C GLY A 75 2.15 -5.58 -8.87
N ASN A 76 1.15 -5.14 -9.63
CA ASN A 76 0.82 -5.71 -10.95
C ASN A 76 1.82 -5.36 -12.06
N GLY A 77 2.92 -4.67 -11.74
CA GLY A 77 3.97 -4.31 -12.70
C GLY A 77 3.63 -3.15 -13.63
N ALA A 78 2.52 -2.43 -13.45
CA ALA A 78 2.13 -1.33 -14.35
C ALA A 78 3.21 -0.24 -14.47
N LEU A 79 3.78 0.22 -13.35
CA LEU A 79 4.89 1.18 -13.39
C LEU A 79 6.15 0.55 -13.98
N THR A 80 6.46 -0.70 -13.59
CA THR A 80 7.63 -1.43 -14.09
C THR A 80 7.62 -1.51 -15.63
N TYR A 81 6.45 -1.78 -16.21
CA TYR A 81 6.24 -1.84 -17.66
C TYR A 81 6.50 -0.48 -18.33
N ASP A 82 5.93 0.60 -17.80
CA ASP A 82 6.14 1.94 -18.34
C ASP A 82 7.61 2.39 -18.24
N LEU A 83 8.28 2.04 -17.14
CA LEU A 83 9.71 2.31 -16.93
C LEU A 83 10.58 1.50 -17.91
N ALA A 84 10.20 0.28 -18.26
CA ALA A 84 10.93 -0.55 -19.22
C ALA A 84 10.94 0.05 -20.63
N GLY A 85 9.96 0.90 -20.96
CA GLY A 85 9.98 1.68 -22.21
C GLY A 85 10.96 2.87 -22.20
N LYS A 86 11.56 3.21 -21.06
CA LYS A 86 12.48 4.36 -20.92
C LYS A 86 13.88 3.97 -20.48
N ALA A 87 14.01 3.17 -19.43
CA ALA A 87 15.30 2.77 -18.88
C ALA A 87 15.93 1.63 -19.68
N LYS A 88 17.25 1.46 -19.55
CA LYS A 88 18.02 0.39 -20.22
C LYS A 88 17.55 -1.01 -19.81
N ARG A 89 17.21 -1.16 -18.52
CA ARG A 89 16.70 -2.41 -17.96
C ARG A 89 15.91 -2.13 -16.69
N VAL A 90 14.79 -2.83 -16.52
CA VAL A 90 13.97 -2.75 -15.32
C VAL A 90 13.67 -4.15 -14.82
N ILE A 91 13.76 -4.35 -13.50
CA ILE A 91 13.41 -5.60 -12.83
C ILE A 91 12.34 -5.26 -11.79
N GLY A 92 11.16 -5.86 -11.89
CA GLY A 92 10.12 -5.76 -10.88
C GLY A 92 10.14 -6.96 -9.96
N ILE A 93 10.01 -6.74 -8.65
CA ILE A 93 9.83 -7.81 -7.67
C ILE A 93 8.66 -7.49 -6.75
N ASP A 94 7.88 -8.51 -6.40
CA ASP A 94 6.82 -8.42 -5.39
C ASP A 94 6.84 -9.67 -4.51
N ILE A 95 6.49 -9.50 -3.24
CA ILE A 95 6.41 -10.61 -2.29
C ILE A 95 5.16 -11.47 -2.51
N ASN A 96 4.09 -10.88 -3.05
CA ASN A 96 2.86 -11.58 -3.38
C ASN A 96 2.92 -12.07 -4.82
N SER A 97 3.10 -13.38 -5.00
CA SER A 97 3.17 -14.00 -6.32
C SER A 97 1.93 -13.71 -7.18
N ASN A 98 0.74 -13.61 -6.57
CA ASN A 98 -0.49 -13.34 -7.31
C ASN A 98 -0.49 -11.98 -8.03
N ASN A 99 0.34 -11.03 -7.57
CA ASN A 99 0.48 -9.75 -8.24
C ASN A 99 1.22 -9.87 -9.58
N ILE A 100 2.12 -10.86 -9.74
CA ILE A 100 3.04 -10.98 -10.88
C ILE A 100 2.80 -12.22 -11.76
N THR A 101 2.03 -13.21 -11.30
CA THR A 101 1.74 -14.45 -12.06
C THR A 101 0.46 -14.38 -12.90
N GLY A 102 -0.25 -13.24 -12.92
CA GLY A 102 -1.59 -13.09 -13.50
C GLY A 102 -1.65 -12.61 -14.96
N PHE A 103 -0.56 -12.77 -15.74
CA PHE A 103 -0.54 -12.48 -17.17
C PHE A 103 -1.13 -13.64 -17.99
#